data_AF-A0A0C2FY87-F1
#
_entry.id   AF-A0A0C2FY87-F1
#
_cell.length_a   1.000
_cell.length_b   1.000
_cell.length_c   1.000
_cell.angle_alpha   90.00
_cell.angle_beta   90.00
_cell.angle_gamma   90.00
#
_symmetry.space_group_name_H-M   'P 1'
#
loop_
_entity.id
_entity.type
_entity.pdbx_description
1 polymer ?
#
loop_
_entity_poly.entity_id
_entity_poly.type
_entity_poly.pdbx_seq_one_letter_code
_entity_poly.pdbx_strand_id
1 'polypeptide(L)'
;MHLYNDEYYVGEHFAGVEIDKNTNVISSVKVVVLYFRTDRQNEEVASSLQSWETSMFDYVEHFQHPILNVTCNSDALIARE
;
A
#
# COMPACT_ATOMS: atom_id res chain seq x y z
N MET A 1 5.82 -5.32 12.28
CA MET A 1 5.74 -4.13 11.41
C MET A 1 6.36 -2.97 12.19
N HIS A 2 7.63 -2.68 11.94
CA HIS A 2 8.28 -1.51 12.52
C HIS A 2 7.90 -0.30 11.67
N LEU A 3 7.14 0.63 12.25
CA LEU A 3 6.83 1.92 11.63
C LEU A 3 8.07 2.80 11.79
N TYR A 4 8.80 3.05 10.71
CA TYR A 4 9.95 3.95 10.71
C TYR A 4 9.49 5.41 10.62
N ASN A 5 9.77 6.19 11.68
CA ASN A 5 9.94 7.65 11.74
C ASN A 5 8.83 8.63 11.29
N ASP A 6 8.15 9.20 12.31
CA ASP A 6 8.05 10.62 12.72
C ASP A 6 7.52 11.75 11.82
N GLU A 7 7.29 11.57 10.53
CA GLU A 7 6.45 12.52 9.77
C GLU A 7 5.55 11.74 8.82
N TYR A 8 4.36 11.36 9.30
CA TYR A 8 3.30 10.83 8.44
C TYR A 8 2.86 11.94 7.49
N TYR A 9 3.56 12.07 6.36
CA TYR A 9 3.12 12.94 5.28
C TYR A 9 1.80 12.37 4.75
N VAL A 10 0.71 13.00 5.17
CA VAL A 10 -0.69 12.59 4.89
C VAL A 10 -0.90 12.33 3.40
N GLY A 11 -0.19 13.08 2.53
CA GLY A 11 -0.31 12.96 1.08
C GLY A 11 0.23 11.66 0.47
N GLU A 12 1.08 10.90 1.16
CA GLU A 12 1.62 9.63 0.63
C GLU A 12 0.85 8.40 1.11
N HIS A 13 0.08 8.53 2.19
CA HIS A 13 -0.60 7.41 2.85
C HIS A 13 -2.12 7.49 2.81
N PHE A 14 -2.69 8.65 2.47
CA PHE A 14 -4.14 8.86 2.46
C PHE A 14 -4.55 9.61 1.19
N ALA A 15 -5.66 9.20 0.59
CA ALA A 15 -6.29 9.92 -0.52
C ALA A 15 -7.79 10.13 -0.29
N GLY A 16 -8.34 11.12 -0.99
CA GLY A 16 -9.72 11.59 -0.78
C GLY A 16 -9.94 12.13 0.63
N VAL A 17 -8.91 12.80 1.18
CA VAL A 17 -8.91 13.38 2.53
C VAL A 17 -9.77 14.63 2.56
N GLU A 18 -10.61 14.76 3.58
CA GLU A 18 -11.33 16.00 3.88
C GLU A 18 -10.76 16.63 5.15
N ILE A 19 -10.55 17.95 5.11
CA ILE A 19 -10.06 18.74 6.25
C ILE A 19 -11.20 19.58 6.80
N ASP A 20 -11.40 19.52 8.11
CA ASP A 20 -12.30 20.44 8.80
C ASP A 20 -11.73 21.86 8.75
N LYS A 21 -12.49 22.77 8.14
CA LYS A 21 -12.07 24.17 7.92
C LYS A 21 -11.96 24.99 9.22
N ASN A 22 -12.60 24.55 10.30
CA ASN A 22 -12.60 25.25 11.58
C ASN A 22 -11.41 24.83 12.46
N THR A 23 -10.99 23.57 12.36
CA THR A 23 -9.95 22.98 13.22
C THR A 23 -8.63 22.72 12.47
N ASN A 24 -8.65 22.73 11.14
CA ASN A 24 -7.55 22.30 10.26
C ASN A 24 -7.09 20.84 10.51
N VAL A 25 -7.97 19.99 11.05
CA VAL A 25 -7.72 18.57 11.28
C VAL A 25 -8.41 17.73 10.19
N ILE A 26 -7.84 16.57 9.88
CA ILE A 26 -8.48 15.58 8.99
C ILE A 26 -9.80 15.10 9.59
N SER A 27 -10.90 15.30 8.87
CA SER A 27 -12.24 14.85 9.27
C SER A 27 -12.62 13.51 8.64
N SER A 28 -12.11 13.20 7.45
CA SER A 28 -12.36 11.93 6.77
C SER A 28 -11.23 11.53 5.83
N VAL A 29 -11.11 10.22 5.60
CA VAL A 29 -10.18 9.59 4.65
C VAL A 29 -10.96 8.56 3.83
N LYS A 30 -10.84 8.61 2.50
CA LYS A 30 -11.55 7.68 1.60
C LYS A 30 -10.70 6.50 1.16
N VAL A 31 -9.37 6.69 1.10
CA VAL A 31 -8.43 5.67 0.64
C VAL A 31 -7.21 5.67 1.57
N VAL A 32 -6.80 4.47 1.98
CA VAL A 32 -5.54 4.24 2.70
C VAL A 32 -4.55 3.60 1.73
N VAL A 33 -3.34 4.14 1.67
CA VAL A 33 -2.26 3.69 0.80
C VAL A 33 -1.17 3.07 1.66
N LEU A 34 -0.94 1.77 1.44
CA LEU A 34 0.16 1.03 2.06
C LEU A 34 1.26 0.84 1.02
N TYR A 35 2.45 1.33 1.33
CA TYR A 35 3.60 1.25 0.44
C TYR A 35 4.71 0.43 1.07
N PHE A 36 5.19 -0.57 0.34
CA PHE A 36 6.22 -1.50 0.77
C PHE A 36 7.45 -1.32 -0.13
N ARG A 37 8.50 -0.68 0.39
CA ARG A 37 9.81 -0.66 -0.29
C ARG A 37 10.49 -2.00 -0.07
N THR A 38 10.82 -2.67 -1.16
CA THR A 38 11.56 -3.94 -1.14
C THR A 38 12.88 -3.77 -1.88
N ASP A 39 13.91 -4.48 -1.44
CA ASP A 39 15.25 -4.42 -2.03
C ASP A 39 15.73 -5.84 -2.35
N ARG A 40 16.03 -6.09 -3.62
CA ARG A 40 16.49 -7.39 -4.13
C ARG A 40 18.00 -7.47 -3.95
N GLN A 41 18.42 -7.67 -2.70
CA GLN A 41 19.85 -7.66 -2.31
C GLN A 41 20.65 -8.82 -2.91
N ASN A 42 20.01 -9.99 -3.08
CA ASN A 42 20.60 -11.19 -3.66
C ASN A 42 19.50 -12.10 -4.23
N GLU A 43 19.88 -13.21 -4.88
CA GLU A 43 18.93 -14.12 -5.55
C GLU A 43 17.93 -14.79 -4.59
N GLU A 44 18.36 -15.15 -3.38
CA GLU A 44 17.49 -15.77 -2.37
C GLU A 44 16.42 -14.79 -1.88
N VAL A 45 16.83 -13.56 -1.58
CA VAL A 45 15.92 -12.46 -1.19
C VAL A 45 15.01 -12.11 -2.36
N ALA A 46 15.52 -12.04 -3.60
CA ALA A 46 14.72 -11.75 -4.77
C ALA A 46 13.63 -12.80 -5.01
N SER A 47 13.95 -14.09 -4.86
CA SER A 47 12.99 -15.18 -4.98
C SER A 47 11.92 -15.10 -3.88
N SER A 48 12.34 -14.83 -2.64
CA SER A 48 11.42 -14.65 -1.51
C SER A 48 10.46 -13.48 -1.71
N LEU A 49 10.98 -12.34 -2.20
CA LEU A 49 10.18 -11.16 -2.52
C LEU A 49 9.20 -11.43 -3.66
N GLN A 50 9.59 -12.19 -4.68
CA GLN A 50 8.72 -12.55 -5.79
C GLN A 50 7.58 -13.50 -5.36
N SER A 51 7.87 -14.47 -4.51
CA SER A 51 6.84 -15.34 -3.91
C SER A 51 5.87 -14.55 -3.04
N TRP A 52 6.39 -13.64 -2.22
CA TRP A 52 5.56 -12.74 -1.41
C TRP A 52 4.67 -11.85 -2.28
N GLU A 53 5.23 -11.21 -3.30
CA GLU A 53 4.51 -10.36 -4.23
C GLU A 53 3.37 -11.11 -4.94
N THR A 54 3.64 -12.32 -5.44
CA THR A 54 2.62 -13.18 -6.06
C THR A 54 1.50 -13.50 -5.07
N SER A 55 1.84 -13.85 -3.83
CA SER A 55 0.82 -14.15 -2.80
C SER A 55 -0.04 -12.94 -2.44
N MET A 56 0.50 -11.72 -2.52
CA MET A 56 -0.24 -10.49 -2.29
C MET A 56 -1.24 -10.22 -3.40
N PHE A 57 -0.85 -10.42 -4.66
CA PHE A 57 -1.77 -10.30 -5.80
C PHE A 57 -2.88 -11.34 -5.72
N ASP A 58 -2.56 -12.60 -5.46
CA ASP A 58 -3.54 -13.67 -5.30
C ASP A 58 -4.53 -13.35 -4.17
N TYR A 59 -4.03 -12.87 -3.03
CA TYR A 59 -4.89 -12.47 -1.91
C TYR A 59 -5.86 -11.35 -2.30
N VAL A 60 -5.38 -10.32 -2.99
CA VAL A 60 -6.19 -9.16 -3.38
C VAL A 60 -7.21 -9.50 -4.47
N GLU A 61 -6.85 -10.36 -5.43
CA GLU A 61 -7.77 -10.85 -6.47
C GLU A 61 -8.98 -11.57 -5.86
N HIS A 62 -8.75 -12.34 -4.79
CA HIS A 62 -9.80 -13.09 -4.10
C HIS A 62 -10.40 -12.35 -2.90
N PHE A 63 -9.98 -11.11 -2.64
CA PHE A 63 -10.45 -10.34 -1.50
C PHE A 63 -11.92 -9.95 -1.70
N GLN A 64 -12.78 -10.37 -0.77
CA GLN A 64 -14.19 -10.05 -0.76
C GLN A 64 -14.59 -9.52 0.60
N HIS A 65 -15.11 -8.30 0.64
CA HIS A 65 -15.56 -7.67 1.87
C HIS A 65 -16.77 -6.78 1.58
N PRO A 66 -17.79 -6.73 2.47
CA PRO A 66 -19.05 -6.03 2.19
C PRO A 66 -18.93 -4.50 2.00
N ILE A 67 -17.86 -3.90 2.52
CA ILE A 67 -17.70 -2.43 2.57
C ILE A 67 -16.27 -1.95 2.25
N LEU A 68 -15.32 -2.86 2.04
CA LEU A 68 -13.93 -2.50 1.77
C LEU A 68 -13.53 -3.05 0.41
N ASN A 69 -12.81 -2.24 -0.37
CA ASN A 69 -12.13 -2.68 -1.57
C ASN A 69 -10.64 -2.55 -1.34
N VAL A 70 -9.87 -3.48 -1.92
CA VAL A 70 -8.41 -3.45 -1.90
C VAL A 70 -7.93 -3.57 -3.33
N THR A 71 -6.98 -2.74 -3.70
CA THR A 71 -6.23 -2.86 -4.95
C THR A 71 -4.75 -2.95 -4.60
N CYS A 72 -4.00 -3.69 -5.41
CA CYS A 72 -2.56 -3.86 -5.23
C CYS A 72 -1.87 -3.63 -6.56
N ASN A 73 -0.72 -2.97 -6.51
CA ASN A 73 0.13 -2.73 -7.67
C ASN A 73 1.59 -2.89 -7.24
N SER A 74 2.45 -3.25 -8.18
CA SER A 74 3.89 -3.36 -8.03
C SER A 74 4.57 -2.88 -9.31
N ASP A 75 5.69 -2.20 -9.17
CA ASP A 75 6.49 -1.74 -10.31
C ASP A 75 6.99 -2.91 -11.18
N ALA A 76 7.09 -4.13 -10.62
CA ALA A 76 7.46 -5.32 -11.39
C ALA A 76 6.33 -5.81 -12.33
N LEU A 77 5.08 -5.38 -12.11
CA LEU A 77 3.94 -5.77 -12.94
C LEU A 77 3.94 -5.06 -14.31
N ILE A 78 4.59 -3.90 -14.42
CA ILE A 78 4.78 -3.17 -15.68
C ILE A 78 5.69 -3.95 -16.65
N ALA A 79 6.52 -4.88 -16.16
CA ALA A 79 7.40 -5.70 -16.98
C ALA A 79 6.77 -7.01 -17.51
N ARG A 80 5.45 -7.21 -17.32
CA ARG A 80 4.71 -8.41 -17.76
C ARG A 80 3.85 -8.20 -19.03
N GLU A 81 3.96 -7.05 -19.70
CA GLU A 81 3.33 -6.83 -21.03
C GLU A 81 4.17 -7.38 -22.20
#